data_AF-A0A9X2XTT2-F1
#
_entry.id   AF-A0A9X2XTT2-F1
#
_cell.length_a   1.000
_cell.length_b   1.000
_cell.length_c   1.000
_cell.angle_alpha   90.00
_cell.angle_beta   90.00
_cell.angle_gamma   90.00
#
_symmetry.space_group_name_H-M   'P 1'
#
loop_
_entity.id
_entity.type
_entity.pdbx_description
1 polymer ?
#
loop_
_entity_poly.entity_id
_entity_poly.type
_entity_poly.pdbx_seq_one_letter_code
_entity_poly.pdbx_strand_id
1 'polypeptide(L)' 'RNAWERFIPFLAFPPELRRIIYTTNAIESLNYQLRKIIKNRGHFPNDAAAVKLLWLAICNIEDKRARERQRYID' A
#
# COMPACT_ATOMS: atom_id res chain seq x y z
N ARG A 1 20.33 14.22 -9.57
CA ARG A 1 19.96 15.53 -10.17
C ARG A 1 18.89 15.42 -11.27
N ASN A 2 18.32 14.23 -11.57
CA ASN A 2 17.43 14.00 -12.73
C ASN A 2 15.95 13.74 -12.36
N ALA A 3 15.51 14.11 -11.17
CA ALA A 3 14.13 13.85 -10.73
C ALA A 3 13.14 14.94 -11.17
N TRP A 4 13.64 16.11 -11.58
CA TRP A 4 12.80 17.29 -11.85
C TRP A 4 11.84 17.06 -13.02
N GLU A 5 12.31 16.46 -14.11
CA GLU A 5 11.46 16.11 -15.26
C GLU A 5 10.31 15.15 -14.90
N ARG A 6 10.53 14.29 -13.89
CA ARG A 6 9.50 13.36 -13.38
C ARG A 6 8.57 14.03 -12.36
N PHE A 7 8.99 15.11 -11.74
CA PHE A 7 8.22 15.85 -10.74
C PHE A 7 7.31 16.91 -11.36
N ILE A 8 7.70 17.55 -12.47
CA ILE A 8 6.88 18.58 -13.13
C ILE A 8 5.43 18.11 -13.40
N PRO A 9 5.16 16.88 -13.89
CA PRO A 9 3.79 16.41 -14.10
C PRO A 9 2.93 16.39 -12.83
N PHE A 10 3.53 16.18 -11.65
CA PHE A 10 2.81 16.19 -10.37
C PHE A 10 2.22 17.58 -10.04
N LEU A 11 2.86 18.66 -10.49
CA LEU A 11 2.37 20.03 -10.24
C LEU A 11 1.09 20.36 -11.02
N ALA A 12 0.79 19.63 -12.09
CA ALA A 12 -0.43 19.80 -12.88
C ALA A 12 -1.70 19.30 -12.14
N PHE A 13 -1.56 18.51 -11.08
CA PHE A 13 -2.70 18.04 -10.29
C PHE A 13 -3.31 19.16 -9.41
N PRO A 14 -4.63 19.14 -9.14
CA PRO A 14 -5.25 20.01 -8.16
C PRO A 14 -4.62 19.87 -6.76
N PRO A 15 -4.65 20.91 -5.90
CA PRO A 15 -4.09 20.86 -4.55
C PRO A 15 -4.56 19.67 -3.71
N GLU A 16 -5.83 19.29 -3.84
CA GLU A 16 -6.46 18.19 -3.11
C GLU A 16 -5.83 16.84 -3.50
N LEU A 17 -5.55 16.66 -4.78
CA LEU A 17 -4.95 15.44 -5.31
C LEU A 17 -3.44 15.39 -5.03
N ARG A 18 -2.75 16.54 -5.13
CA ARG A 18 -1.35 16.64 -4.68
C ARG A 18 -1.22 16.22 -3.23
N ARG A 19 -2.15 16.64 -2.36
CA ARG A 19 -2.19 16.23 -0.96
C ARG A 19 -2.26 14.72 -0.80
N ILE A 20 -3.19 14.08 -1.50
CA ILE A 20 -3.33 12.61 -1.46
C ILE A 20 -2.05 11.93 -1.95
N ILE A 21 -1.46 12.41 -3.04
CA ILE A 21 -0.28 11.79 -3.67
C ILE A 21 0.99 11.98 -2.83
N TYR A 22 1.25 13.20 -2.31
CA TYR A 22 2.45 13.43 -1.49
C TYR A 22 2.34 12.77 -0.12
N THR A 23 1.13 12.51 0.38
CA THR A 23 0.95 11.72 1.59
C THR A 23 1.26 10.26 1.30
N THR A 24 2.47 9.84 1.64
CA THR A 24 2.92 8.44 1.52
C THR A 24 2.25 7.51 2.53
N ASN A 25 1.47 8.04 3.48
CA ASN A 25 0.80 7.30 4.56
C ASN A 25 0.07 6.03 4.10
N ALA A 26 -0.63 6.06 2.96
CA ALA A 26 -1.36 4.89 2.47
C ALA A 26 -0.41 3.78 1.99
N ILE A 27 0.66 4.16 1.27
CA ILE A 27 1.69 3.25 0.75
C ILE A 27 2.55 2.73 1.91
N GLU A 28 2.95 3.60 2.83
CA GLU A 28 3.71 3.25 4.02
C GLU A 28 2.95 2.31 4.95
N SER A 29 1.65 2.57 5.18
CA SER A 29 0.77 1.71 5.97
C SER A 29 0.62 0.33 5.35
N LEU A 30 0.46 0.24 4.02
CA LEU A 30 0.40 -1.05 3.32
C LEU A 30 1.73 -1.80 3.44
N ASN A 31 2.84 -1.12 3.14
CA ASN A 31 4.19 -1.68 3.24
C ASN A 31 4.53 -2.16 4.66
N TYR A 32 4.11 -1.42 5.69
CA TYR A 32 4.26 -1.82 7.08
C TYR A 32 3.52 -3.12 7.38
N GLN A 33 2.25 -3.24 6.95
CA GLN A 33 1.45 -4.45 7.17
C GLN A 33 2.02 -5.66 6.42
N LEU A 34 2.47 -5.49 5.18
CA LEU A 34 3.13 -6.54 4.41
C LEU A 34 4.43 -6.99 5.08
N ARG A 35 5.29 -6.05 5.50
CA ARG A 35 6.52 -6.36 6.25
C ARG A 35 6.22 -7.10 7.55
N LYS A 36 5.17 -6.73 8.27
CA LYS A 36 4.75 -7.40 9.51
C LYS A 36 4.37 -8.87 9.27
N ILE A 37 3.69 -9.16 8.16
CA ILE A 37 3.25 -10.53 7.81
C ILE A 37 4.44 -11.41 7.43
N ILE A 38 5.41 -10.86 6.70
CA ILE A 38 6.60 -11.62 6.28
C ILE A 38 7.68 -11.71 7.37
N LYS A 39 7.70 -10.81 8.36
CA LYS A 39 8.77 -10.73 9.38
C LYS A 39 9.03 -12.05 10.12
N ASN A 40 7.98 -12.86 10.34
CA ASN A 40 8.08 -14.13 11.05
C ASN A 40 8.16 -15.35 10.10
N ARG A 41 8.21 -15.13 8.79
CA ARG A 41 8.43 -16.18 7.79
C ARG A 41 9.93 -16.25 7.50
N GLY A 42 10.51 -17.45 7.62
CA GLY A 42 11.88 -17.74 7.17
C GLY A 42 11.94 -17.79 5.63
N HIS A 43 12.55 -18.82 5.08
CA HIS A 43 12.60 -18.99 3.63
C HIS A 43 11.25 -19.43 3.04
N PHE A 44 10.93 -18.89 1.86
CA PHE A 44 9.85 -19.41 1.03
C PHE A 44 10.35 -20.61 0.22
N PRO A 45 9.52 -21.65 0.02
CA PRO A 45 9.90 -22.83 -0.75
C PRO A 45 10.04 -22.55 -2.26
N ASN A 46 9.37 -21.51 -2.77
CA ASN A 46 9.51 -20.98 -4.13
C ASN A 46 8.85 -19.58 -4.23
N ASP A 47 9.04 -18.90 -5.35
CA ASP A 47 8.49 -17.56 -5.61
C ASP A 47 6.96 -17.55 -5.61
N ALA A 48 6.32 -18.61 -6.13
CA ALA A 48 4.87 -18.72 -6.16
C ALA A 48 4.25 -18.73 -4.75
N ALA A 49 4.93 -19.36 -3.77
CA ALA A 49 4.52 -19.35 -2.38
C ALA A 49 4.62 -17.95 -1.75
N ALA A 50 5.66 -17.19 -2.10
CA ALA A 50 5.82 -15.80 -1.66
C ALA A 50 4.71 -14.90 -2.23
N VAL A 51 4.46 -15.00 -3.55
CA VAL A 51 3.39 -14.26 -4.23
C VAL A 51 2.02 -14.61 -3.64
N LYS A 52 1.74 -15.89 -3.40
CA LYS A 52 0.47 -16.33 -2.80
C LYS A 52 0.28 -15.75 -1.39
N LEU A 53 1.33 -15.73 -0.57
CA LEU A 53 1.26 -15.14 0.77
C LEU A 53 0.95 -13.64 0.70
N LEU A 54 1.66 -12.89 -0.16
CA LEU A 54 1.44 -11.45 -0.33
C LEU A 54 0.04 -11.15 -0.87
N TRP A 55 -0.47 -11.96 -1.79
CA TRP A 55 -1.84 -11.84 -2.29
C TRP A 55 -2.87 -12.01 -1.16
N LEU A 56 -2.77 -13.09 -0.38
CA LEU A 56 -3.67 -13.35 0.74
C LEU A 56 -3.58 -12.24 1.81
N ALA A 57 -2.39 -11.71 2.04
CA ALA A 57 -2.17 -10.57 2.92
C ALA A 57 -2.93 -9.33 2.44
N ILE A 58 -2.84 -9.00 1.15
CA ILE A 58 -3.55 -7.87 0.54
C ILE A 58 -5.07 -8.06 0.68
N CYS A 59 -5.60 -9.23 0.34
CA CYS A 59 -7.04 -9.52 0.48
C CYS A 59 -7.52 -9.27 1.93
N ASN A 60 -6.80 -9.79 2.92
CA ASN A 60 -7.18 -9.61 4.33
C ASN A 60 -7.13 -8.13 4.77
N ILE A 61 -6.12 -7.38 4.32
CA ILE A 61 -6.01 -5.94 4.60
C ILE A 61 -7.20 -5.19 4.01
N GLU A 62 -7.55 -5.46 2.77
CA GLU A 62 -8.66 -4.80 2.08
C GLU A 62 -10.02 -5.18 2.68
N ASP A 63 -10.24 -6.45 3.03
CA ASP A 63 -11.45 -6.90 3.73
C ASP A 63 -11.60 -6.20 5.08
N LYS A 64 -10.51 -6.04 5.83
CA LYS A 64 -10.51 -5.30 7.10
C LYS A 64 -10.87 -3.83 6.90
N ARG A 65 -10.27 -3.17 5.90
CA ARG A 65 -10.57 -1.78 5.54
C ARG A 65 -12.02 -1.61 5.09
N ALA A 66 -12.58 -2.57 4.35
CA ALA A 66 -13.97 -2.55 3.94
C ALA A 66 -14.92 -2.63 5.14
N ARG A 67 -14.67 -3.56 6.07
CA ARG A 67 -15.42 -3.65 7.35
C ARG A 67 -15.31 -2.37 8.18
N GLU A 68 -14.12 -1.77 8.22
CA GLU A 68 -13.91 -0.48 8.91
C GLU A 68 -14.73 0.64 8.28
N ARG A 69 -14.75 0.76 6.95
CA ARG A 69 -15.56 1.77 6.26
C ARG A 69 -17.05 1.60 6.53
N GLN A 70 -17.56 0.36 6.52
CA GLN A 70 -18.98 0.10 6.78
C GLN A 70 -19.41 0.59 8.16
N ARG A 71 -18.55 0.44 9.18
CA ARG A 71 -18.83 0.91 10.56
C ARG A 71 -19.02 2.42 10.71
N TYR A 72 -18.63 3.22 9.72
CA TYR A 72 -18.84 4.68 9.73
C TYR A 72 -20.06 5.10 8.89
N ILE A 73 -20.66 4.16 8.17
CA ILE A 73 -21.85 4.38 7.33
C ILE A 73 -23.12 3.97 8.10
N ASP A 74 -23.02 2.96 8.97
CA ASP A 74 -24.05 2.55 9.93
C ASP A 74 -24.05 3.43 11.20
#